data_AF-A0A6G6KCE9-F1
#
_entry.id   AF-A0A6G6KCE9-F1
#
_cell.length_a   1.000
_cell.length_b   1.000
_cell.length_c   1.000
_cell.angle_alpha   90.00
_cell.angle_beta   90.00
_cell.angle_gamma   90.00
#
_symmetry.space_group_name_H-M   'P 1'
#
loop_
_entity.id
_entity.type
_entity.pdbx_description
1 polymer ?
#
loop_
_entity_poly.entity_id
_entity_poly.type
_entity_poly.pdbx_seq_one_letter_code
_entity_poly.pdbx_strand_id
1 'polypeptide(L)'
;MKTPLFAFAALGALVSLGWAGRRWIGKTNSVPTILLGADTHGLLIRELTPTEDHTRVVPWQAVHSVAAYKMDQFSLDIIALGFRLADGTKLEFDEEVEGWADLAQGLHYYLPGCIPFHEWFKPVAFPSFQINFTEIFKRGSAPQVELQQ
;
A
#
# COMPACT_ATOMS: atom_id res chain seq x y z
N MET A 1 26.48 -1.05 -81.84
CA MET A 1 25.60 -0.87 -83.01
C MET A 1 24.20 -1.36 -82.64
N LYS A 2 23.23 -0.44 -82.63
CA LYS A 2 21.78 -0.60 -82.84
C LYS A 2 20.96 -1.54 -81.92
N THR A 3 20.35 -0.96 -80.87
CA THR A 3 18.90 -1.05 -80.58
C THR A 3 18.10 -0.31 -81.68
N PRO A 4 16.77 -0.48 -81.91
CA PRO A 4 15.67 -0.35 -80.92
C PRO A 4 14.46 -1.30 -81.21
N LEU A 5 13.32 -1.36 -80.49
CA LEU A 5 12.29 -0.32 -80.38
C LEU A 5 11.15 -0.80 -79.44
N PHE A 6 10.83 0.04 -78.43
CA PHE A 6 9.53 0.48 -77.85
C PHE A 6 8.33 -0.51 -77.71
N ALA A 7 7.45 -0.44 -76.69
CA ALA A 7 6.71 0.73 -76.24
C ALA A 7 5.91 0.49 -74.93
N PHE A 8 5.92 1.53 -74.06
CA PHE A 8 4.82 2.22 -73.33
C PHE A 8 3.73 1.42 -72.57
N ALA A 9 3.19 1.85 -71.41
CA ALA A 9 3.10 3.16 -70.75
C ALA A 9 2.86 2.94 -69.22
N ALA A 10 3.44 3.78 -68.33
CA ALA A 10 2.78 4.90 -67.59
C ALA A 10 1.89 4.43 -66.40
N LEU A 11 1.74 5.09 -65.25
CA LEU A 11 2.19 6.34 -64.64
C LEU A 11 1.85 6.17 -63.14
N GLY A 12 2.61 6.73 -62.20
CA GLY A 12 2.16 6.80 -60.80
C GLY A 12 3.26 7.09 -59.80
N ALA A 13 3.58 8.38 -59.65
CA ALA A 13 4.52 8.90 -58.67
C ALA A 13 3.92 9.03 -57.26
N LEU A 14 4.83 9.22 -56.30
CA LEU A 14 4.72 9.91 -55.01
C LEU A 14 4.59 9.08 -53.72
N VAL A 15 5.75 8.93 -53.06
CA VAL A 15 6.04 9.42 -51.69
C VAL A 15 4.85 9.43 -50.72
N SER A 16 4.88 8.58 -49.69
CA SER A 16 5.37 8.97 -48.35
C SER A 16 4.94 7.99 -47.26
N LEU A 17 5.76 8.00 -46.19
CA LEU A 17 5.45 7.63 -44.81
C LEU A 17 5.36 6.13 -44.47
N GLY A 18 6.49 5.66 -43.95
CA GLY A 18 6.61 4.41 -43.22
C GLY A 18 5.54 4.27 -42.15
N TRP A 19 4.86 3.14 -42.21
CA TRP A 19 4.09 2.59 -41.09
C TRP A 19 5.07 2.03 -40.06
N ALA A 20 5.77 2.93 -39.36
CA ALA A 20 6.27 2.62 -38.04
C ALA A 20 5.03 2.51 -37.14
N GLY A 21 4.62 1.27 -36.86
CA GLY A 21 3.57 0.96 -35.88
C GLY A 21 3.91 1.67 -34.57
N ARG A 22 3.28 2.82 -34.36
CA ARG A 22 3.41 3.59 -33.12
C ARG A 22 2.58 2.82 -32.10
N ARG A 23 3.20 1.81 -31.48
CA ARG A 23 2.64 1.10 -30.32
C ARG A 23 2.40 2.17 -29.26
N TRP A 24 1.14 2.57 -29.12
CA TRP A 24 0.69 3.48 -28.09
C TRP A 24 0.84 2.73 -26.76
N ILE A 25 1.99 2.87 -26.11
CA ILE A 25 2.16 2.48 -24.71
C ILE A 25 1.46 3.61 -23.94
N GLY A 26 0.14 3.47 -23.80
CA GLY A 26 -0.59 4.29 -22.85
C GLY A 26 0.10 4.12 -21.50
N LYS A 27 0.56 5.21 -20.90
CA LYS A 27 0.88 5.22 -19.47
C LYS A 27 -0.42 4.89 -18.76
N THR A 28 -0.65 3.62 -18.46
CA THR A 28 -1.70 3.25 -17.51
C THR A 28 -1.26 3.83 -16.19
N ASN A 29 -2.00 4.80 -15.67
CA ASN A 29 -1.88 5.24 -14.28
C ASN A 29 -2.31 4.06 -13.40
N SER A 30 -1.42 3.08 -13.23
CA SER A 30 -1.60 2.00 -12.29
C SER A 30 -1.46 2.60 -10.90
N VAL A 31 -2.51 2.46 -10.09
CA VAL A 31 -2.42 2.70 -8.64
C VAL A 31 -1.25 1.87 -8.10
N PRO A 32 -0.35 2.46 -7.29
CA PRO A 32 0.77 1.71 -6.74
C PRO A 32 0.25 0.55 -5.88
N THR A 33 0.86 -0.62 -6.02
CA THR A 33 0.64 -1.73 -5.07
C THR A 33 1.43 -1.43 -3.81
N ILE A 34 0.75 -1.42 -2.66
CA ILE A 34 1.37 -1.22 -1.35
C ILE A 34 1.65 -2.60 -0.74
N LEU A 35 2.88 -2.80 -0.29
CA LEU A 35 3.31 -3.96 0.48
C LEU A 35 3.79 -3.50 1.85
N LEU A 36 3.35 -4.19 2.89
CA LEU A 36 3.77 -3.94 4.27
C LEU A 36 4.76 -4.99 4.75
N GLY A 37 5.69 -4.55 5.58
CA GLY A 37 6.60 -5.41 6.31
C GLY A 37 7.02 -4.75 7.61
N ALA A 38 7.71 -5.50 8.45
CA ALA A 38 8.22 -5.01 9.72
C ALA A 38 9.55 -5.71 10.05
N ASP A 39 10.48 -4.94 10.59
CA ASP A 39 11.74 -5.46 11.10
C ASP A 39 12.15 -4.74 12.39
N THR A 40 13.37 -4.94 12.88
CA THR A 40 13.86 -4.28 14.10
C THR A 40 14.02 -2.77 13.98
N HIS A 41 14.06 -2.21 12.76
CA HIS A 41 14.25 -0.79 12.51
C HIS A 41 12.93 -0.03 12.40
N GLY A 42 11.91 -0.62 11.76
CA GLY A 42 10.65 0.08 11.57
C GLY A 42 9.58 -0.68 10.80
N LEU A 43 8.48 0.03 10.57
CA LEU A 43 7.45 -0.35 9.61
C LEU A 43 7.99 -0.08 8.20
N LEU A 44 8.05 -1.14 7.39
CA LEU A 44 8.44 -1.08 5.99
C LEU A 44 7.20 -0.87 5.13
N ILE A 45 7.20 0.18 4.32
CA ILE A 45 6.15 0.47 3.36
C ILE A 45 6.79 0.50 1.98
N ARG A 46 6.46 -0.48 1.15
CA ARG A 46 6.98 -0.59 -0.22
C ARG A 46 5.87 -0.30 -1.21
N GLU A 47 6.11 0.68 -2.06
CA GLU A 47 5.19 1.16 -3.08
C GLU A 47 5.72 0.71 -4.44
N LEU A 48 4.97 -0.16 -5.12
CA LEU A 48 5.34 -0.75 -6.39
C LEU A 48 4.51 -0.13 -7.51
N THR A 49 5.19 0.41 -8.51
CA THR A 49 4.60 0.78 -9.81
C THR A 49 5.31 0.00 -10.92
N PRO A 50 4.78 0.00 -12.16
CA PRO A 50 5.46 -0.65 -13.28
C PRO A 50 6.87 -0.13 -13.58
N THR A 51 7.21 1.06 -13.09
CA THR A 51 8.48 1.75 -13.39
C THR A 51 9.35 2.01 -12.17
N GLU A 52 8.77 1.98 -10.96
CA GLU A 52 9.42 2.39 -9.73
C GLU A 52 9.10 1.41 -8.61
N ASP A 53 10.10 1.17 -7.77
CA ASP A 53 10.01 0.38 -6.55
C ASP A 53 10.61 1.23 -5.44
N HIS A 54 9.74 1.81 -4.61
CA HIS A 54 10.13 2.71 -3.56
C HIS A 54 9.78 2.10 -2.20
N THR A 55 10.80 1.87 -1.39
CA THR A 55 10.63 1.43 0.00
C THR A 55 10.99 2.56 0.94
N ARG A 56 10.07 2.89 1.85
CA ARG A 56 10.33 3.78 2.98
C ARG A 56 10.19 3.04 4.29
N VAL A 57 11.01 3.44 5.26
CA VAL A 57 10.99 2.90 6.62
C VAL A 57 10.46 3.99 7.55
N VAL A 58 9.42 3.66 8.30
CA VAL A 58 8.94 4.48 9.41
C VAL A 58 9.55 3.91 10.69
N PRO A 59 10.49 4.62 11.33
CA PRO A 59 11.14 4.12 12.54
C PRO A 59 10.12 3.85 13.64
N TRP A 60 10.28 2.75 14.37
CA TRP A 60 9.35 2.44 15.46
C TRP A 60 9.28 3.55 16.49
N GLN A 61 10.37 4.28 16.73
CA GLN A 61 10.42 5.41 17.66
C GLN A 61 9.53 6.58 17.24
N ALA A 62 9.27 6.72 15.93
CA ALA A 62 8.39 7.76 15.39
C ALA A 62 6.91 7.42 15.60
N VAL A 63 6.54 6.16 15.80
CA VAL A 63 5.14 5.75 16.05
C VAL A 63 4.70 6.22 17.44
N HIS A 64 3.75 7.15 17.48
CA HIS A 64 3.19 7.69 18.71
C HIS A 64 2.02 6.85 19.23
N SER A 65 1.08 6.47 18.36
CA SER A 65 0.00 5.56 18.71
C SER A 65 -0.44 4.71 17.51
N VAL A 66 -1.07 3.57 17.81
CA VAL A 66 -1.70 2.69 16.82
C VAL A 66 -3.12 2.38 17.29
N ALA A 67 -4.06 2.45 16.38
CA ALA A 67 -5.45 2.06 16.61
C ALA A 67 -5.89 1.03 15.56
N ALA A 68 -6.75 0.11 15.99
CA ALA A 68 -7.47 -0.81 15.13
C ALA A 68 -8.96 -0.44 15.13
N TYR A 69 -9.58 -0.43 13.95
CA TYR A 69 -10.99 -0.07 13.78
C TYR A 69 -11.52 -0.60 12.46
N LYS A 70 -12.85 -0.62 12.30
CA LYS A 70 -13.49 -0.91 11.02
C LYS A 70 -13.69 0.33 10.16
N MET A 71 -13.29 0.22 8.91
CA MET A 71 -13.66 1.06 7.79
C MET A 71 -14.93 0.52 7.11
N ASP A 72 -15.63 1.38 6.36
CA ASP A 72 -16.87 1.07 5.62
C ASP A 72 -17.93 0.26 6.40
N GLN A 73 -18.56 0.86 7.41
CA GLN A 73 -19.63 0.21 8.18
C GLN A 73 -20.98 0.09 7.45
N PHE A 74 -21.00 0.24 6.13
CA PHE A 74 -22.24 0.19 5.36
C PHE A 74 -22.29 -1.03 4.45
N SER A 75 -21.18 -1.35 3.77
CA SER A 75 -21.16 -2.41 2.76
C SER A 75 -20.33 -3.61 3.19
N LEU A 76 -19.16 -3.37 3.79
CA LEU A 76 -18.19 -4.40 4.15
C LEU A 76 -17.46 -4.03 5.44
N ASP A 77 -17.41 -4.93 6.41
CA ASP A 77 -16.57 -4.74 7.59
C ASP A 77 -15.09 -4.96 7.24
N ILE A 78 -14.37 -3.89 6.91
CA ILE A 78 -12.94 -3.94 6.63
C ILE A 78 -12.17 -3.43 7.85
N ILE A 79 -11.27 -4.22 8.41
CA ILE A 79 -10.44 -3.77 9.55
C ILE A 79 -9.21 -3.02 9.04
N ALA A 80 -8.88 -1.91 9.69
CA ALA A 80 -7.69 -1.13 9.40
C ALA A 80 -6.84 -0.85 10.65
N LEU A 81 -5.55 -0.65 10.41
CA LEU A 81 -4.58 -0.17 11.37
C LEU A 81 -4.24 1.30 11.05
N GLY A 82 -4.60 2.19 11.97
CA GLY A 82 -4.25 3.60 11.92
C GLY A 82 -3.03 3.89 12.78
N PHE A 83 -1.95 4.34 12.16
CA PHE A 83 -0.73 4.81 12.82
C PHE A 83 -0.75 6.33 12.92
N ARG A 84 -0.44 6.85 14.10
CA ARG A 84 -0.12 8.26 14.30
C ARG A 84 1.35 8.41 14.63
N LEU A 85 2.07 9.20 13.87
CA LEU A 85 3.48 9.50 14.10
C LEU A 85 3.65 10.71 15.02
N ALA A 86 4.83 10.84 15.62
CA ALA A 86 5.16 11.92 16.55
C ALA A 86 5.12 13.33 15.91
N ASP A 87 5.31 13.41 14.60
CA ASP A 87 5.20 14.65 13.82
C ASP A 87 3.74 14.99 13.42
N GLY A 88 2.77 14.15 13.81
CA GLY A 88 1.36 14.31 13.47
C GLY A 88 0.93 13.63 12.18
N THR A 89 1.86 13.04 11.42
CA THR A 89 1.54 12.24 10.22
C THR A 89 0.63 11.08 10.59
N LYS A 90 -0.36 10.82 9.72
CA LYS A 90 -1.28 9.68 9.85
C LYS A 90 -1.05 8.73 8.69
N LEU A 91 -0.97 7.44 9.00
CA LEU A 91 -0.91 6.36 8.02
C LEU A 91 -2.03 5.38 8.37
N GLU A 92 -2.70 4.84 7.35
CA GLU A 92 -3.80 3.90 7.52
C GLU A 92 -3.62 2.78 6.50
N PHE A 93 -3.75 1.54 6.96
CA PHE A 93 -3.68 0.36 6.12
C PHE A 93 -4.79 -0.61 6.51
N ASP A 94 -5.62 -0.97 5.54
CA ASP A 94 -6.65 -1.98 5.70
C ASP A 94 -6.10 -3.41 5.53
N GLU A 95 -6.91 -4.38 5.93
CA GLU A 95 -6.59 -5.80 5.91
C GLU A 95 -6.46 -6.41 4.52
N GLU A 96 -6.81 -5.69 3.44
CA GLU A 96 -6.59 -6.14 2.06
C GLU A 96 -5.16 -5.83 1.58
N VAL A 97 -4.42 -4.97 2.29
CA VAL A 97 -3.02 -4.67 1.97
C VAL A 97 -2.14 -5.89 2.24
N GLU A 98 -1.33 -6.28 1.24
CA GLU A 98 -0.42 -7.41 1.38
C GLU A 98 0.61 -7.16 2.51
N GLY A 99 0.80 -8.16 3.37
CA GLY A 99 1.63 -8.07 4.57
C GLY A 99 0.91 -7.49 5.80
N TRP A 100 -0.34 -7.03 5.67
CA TRP A 100 -1.11 -6.50 6.81
C TRP A 100 -1.29 -7.53 7.92
N ALA A 101 -1.65 -8.77 7.59
CA ALA A 101 -1.91 -9.81 8.59
C ALA A 101 -0.67 -10.17 9.41
N ASP A 102 0.50 -10.22 8.78
CA ASP A 102 1.78 -10.48 9.45
C ASP A 102 2.19 -9.30 10.33
N LEU A 103 1.99 -8.07 9.85
CA LEU A 103 2.19 -6.86 10.63
C LEU A 103 1.27 -6.83 11.86
N ALA A 104 -0.03 -7.04 11.68
CA ALA A 104 -1.03 -7.00 12.74
C ALA A 104 -0.73 -8.03 13.85
N GLN A 105 -0.32 -9.24 13.47
CA GLN A 105 0.09 -10.30 14.39
C GLN A 105 1.44 -10.04 15.05
N GLY A 106 2.34 -9.29 14.41
CA GLY A 106 3.70 -9.04 14.88
C GLY A 106 3.90 -7.74 15.66
N LEU A 107 2.94 -6.80 15.61
CA LEU A 107 3.10 -5.44 16.16
C LEU A 107 3.57 -5.39 17.62
N HIS A 108 3.10 -6.31 18.47
CA HIS A 108 3.49 -6.35 19.89
C HIS A 108 4.94 -6.73 20.14
N TYR A 109 5.63 -7.34 19.17
CA TYR A 109 7.07 -7.60 19.26
C TYR A 109 7.90 -6.33 19.01
N TYR A 110 7.38 -5.39 18.21
CA TYR A 110 8.09 -4.18 17.82
C TYR A 110 7.73 -2.95 18.66
N LEU A 111 6.52 -2.93 19.23
CA LEU A 111 6.00 -1.84 20.04
C LEU A 111 5.67 -2.37 21.45
N PRO A 112 6.61 -2.28 22.41
CA PRO A 112 6.35 -2.70 23.78
C PRO A 112 5.15 -1.97 24.40
N GLY A 113 4.20 -2.74 24.93
CA GLY A 113 2.93 -2.21 25.44
C GLY A 113 1.81 -2.17 24.39
N CYS A 114 2.05 -2.62 23.16
CA CYS A 114 1.00 -2.86 22.19
C CYS A 114 0.21 -4.13 22.56
N ILE A 115 -1.12 -4.06 22.47
CA ILE A 115 -2.02 -5.18 22.74
C ILE A 115 -1.80 -6.25 21.65
N PRO A 116 -1.60 -7.54 21.99
CA PRO A 116 -1.46 -8.61 21.01
C PRO A 116 -2.71 -8.81 20.15
N PHE A 117 -2.53 -9.26 18.90
CA PHE A 117 -3.62 -9.46 17.92
C PHE A 117 -4.82 -10.24 18.46
N HIS A 118 -4.56 -11.38 19.13
CA HIS A 118 -5.61 -12.26 19.63
C HIS A 118 -6.47 -11.61 20.74
N GLU A 119 -5.98 -10.56 21.39
CA GLU A 119 -6.71 -9.83 22.44
C GLU A 119 -7.60 -8.73 21.87
N TRP A 120 -7.13 -7.97 20.86
CA TRP A 120 -7.89 -6.84 20.31
C TRP A 120 -8.76 -7.20 19.09
N PHE A 121 -8.44 -8.25 18.34
CA PHE A 121 -9.12 -8.54 17.08
C PHE A 121 -10.62 -8.74 17.26
N LYS A 122 -11.03 -9.57 18.23
CA LYS A 122 -12.46 -9.85 18.46
C LYS A 122 -13.25 -8.60 18.90
N PRO A 123 -12.78 -7.78 19.86
CA PRO A 123 -13.39 -6.49 20.17
C PRO A 123 -13.54 -5.55 18.97
N VAL A 124 -12.57 -5.53 18.06
CA VAL A 124 -12.65 -4.70 16.85
C VAL A 124 -13.61 -5.31 15.83
N ALA A 125 -13.56 -6.62 15.61
CA ALA A 125 -14.34 -7.33 14.61
C ALA A 125 -15.84 -7.45 14.96
N PHE A 126 -16.24 -7.26 16.22
CA PHE A 126 -17.63 -7.45 16.66
C PHE A 126 -18.12 -6.36 17.61
N PRO A 127 -19.37 -5.89 17.45
CA PRO A 127 -20.38 -6.34 16.46
C PRO A 127 -20.07 -5.88 15.03
N SER A 128 -20.77 -6.47 14.07
CA SER A 128 -20.66 -6.08 12.65
C SER A 128 -21.17 -4.66 12.42
N PHE A 129 -20.62 -3.96 11.43
CA PHE A 129 -21.06 -2.62 10.99
C PHE A 129 -21.01 -1.56 12.11
N GLN A 130 -19.97 -1.63 12.95
CA GLN A 130 -19.65 -0.62 13.96
C GLN A 130 -18.14 -0.31 13.93
N ILE A 131 -17.75 0.95 14.15
CA ILE A 131 -16.33 1.39 14.11
C ILE A 131 -15.44 0.51 15.00
N ASN A 132 -15.92 0.19 16.20
CA ASN A 132 -15.19 -0.56 17.22
C ASN A 132 -13.75 -0.05 17.41
N PHE A 133 -13.60 1.27 17.52
CA PHE A 133 -12.30 1.92 17.65
C PHE A 133 -11.58 1.43 18.91
N THR A 134 -10.39 0.88 18.73
CA THR A 134 -9.55 0.36 19.81
C THR A 134 -8.14 0.91 19.66
N GLU A 135 -7.70 1.74 20.61
CA GLU A 135 -6.28 2.13 20.69
C GLU A 135 -5.48 0.95 21.24
N ILE A 136 -4.70 0.31 20.38
CA ILE A 136 -3.93 -0.90 20.72
C ILE A 136 -2.52 -0.58 21.19
N PHE A 137 -2.03 0.63 20.91
CA PHE A 137 -0.73 1.09 21.39
C PHE A 137 -0.73 2.61 21.55
N LYS A 138 -0.10 3.08 22.62
CA LYS A 138 0.25 4.48 22.80
C LYS A 138 1.58 4.63 23.53
N ARG A 139 2.45 5.46 22.98
CA ARG A 139 3.77 5.70 23.55
C ARG A 139 3.64 6.46 24.85
N GLY A 140 4.29 5.96 25.90
CA GLY A 140 4.27 6.59 27.22
C GLY A 140 3.08 6.21 28.09
N SER A 141 2.09 5.46 27.58
CA SER A 141 1.12 4.75 28.43
C SER A 141 1.69 3.39 28.81
N ALA A 142 2.61 3.36 29.78
CA ALA A 142 2.94 2.09 30.42
C ALA A 142 1.69 1.57 31.16
N PRO A 143 1.42 0.25 31.17
CA PRO A 143 0.43 -0.29 32.09
C PRO A 143 0.93 0.02 33.51
N GLN A 144 0.20 0.87 34.22
CA GLN A 144 0.42 1.00 35.66
C GLN A 144 -0.01 -0.32 36.27
N VAL A 145 0.97 -1.16 36.63
CA VAL A 145 0.74 -2.25 37.56
C VAL A 145 0.41 -1.58 38.89
N GLU A 146 -0.87 -1.33 39.15
CA GLU A 146 -1.35 -1.02 40.49
C GLU A 146 -1.05 -2.23 41.37
N LEU A 147 0.07 -2.17 42.09
CA LEU A 147 0.29 -3.00 43.26
C LEU A 147 -0.75 -2.59 44.30
N GLN A 148 -1.87 -3.29 44.33
CA GLN A 148 -2.79 -3.22 45.46
C GLN A 148 -2.03 -3.71 46.70
N GLN A 149 -1.86 -2.79 47.66
CA GLN A 149 -1.30 -3.05 48.99
C GLN A 149 -2.30 -3.82 49.86
#